data_AF-A0A962AFM7-F1
#
_entry.id   AF-A0A962AFM7-F1
#
_cell.length_a   1.000
_cell.length_b   1.000
_cell.length_c   1.000
_cell.angle_alpha   90.00
_cell.angle_beta   90.00
_cell.angle_gamma   90.00
#
_symmetry.space_group_name_H-M   'P 1'
#
loop_
_entity.id
_entity.type
_entity.pdbx_description
1 polymer ?
#
loop_
_entity_poly.entity_id
_entity_poly.type
_entity_poly.pdbx_seq_one_letter_code
_entity_poly.pdbx_strand_id
1 'polypeptide(L)' 'MPMVTKSFPAFHEPVKPVRALLSVSDKSGILDLARALDRHGIELVSTGGTHKALKDAGLPVRDVSEITGFPEIMDGRVKT' A
#
# COMPACT_ATOMS: atom_id res chain seq x y z
N MET A 1 -22.55 -22.71 29.86
CA MET A 1 -22.13 -22.59 28.45
C MET A 1 -20.62 -22.37 28.45
N PRO A 2 -19.78 -23.28 27.91
CA PRO A 2 -18.36 -23.00 27.80
C PRO A 2 -18.15 -22.00 26.64
N MET A 3 -17.41 -20.93 26.92
CA MET A 3 -16.94 -20.00 25.89
C MET A 3 -15.88 -20.71 25.05
N VAL A 4 -16.09 -20.80 23.73
CA VAL A 4 -15.08 -21.31 22.81
C VAL A 4 -13.99 -20.25 22.66
N THR A 5 -12.83 -20.48 23.27
CA THR A 5 -11.64 -19.68 23.03
C THR A 5 -11.18 -19.94 21.60
N LYS A 6 -11.32 -18.95 20.71
CA LYS A 6 -10.74 -19.04 19.36
C LYS A 6 -9.22 -19.01 19.51
N SER A 7 -8.59 -20.17 19.34
CA SER A 7 -7.14 -20.28 19.20
C SER A 7 -6.75 -19.62 17.87
N PHE A 8 -6.08 -18.48 17.92
CA PHE A 8 -5.44 -17.94 16.73
C PHE A 8 -4.21 -18.80 16.41
N PRO A 9 -4.01 -19.23 15.15
CA PRO A 9 -2.78 -19.90 14.79
C PRO A 9 -1.61 -18.97 15.10
N ALA A 10 -0.63 -19.48 15.85
CA ALA A 10 0.55 -18.70 16.14
C ALA A 10 1.35 -18.56 14.84
N PHE A 11 1.49 -17.31 14.36
CA PHE A 11 2.26 -16.96 13.16
C PHE A 11 3.74 -17.31 13.36
N HIS A 12 4.13 -18.53 13.01
CA HIS A 12 5.52 -19.02 13.19
C HIS A 12 6.35 -18.95 11.92
N GLU A 13 5.82 -18.44 10.81
CA GLU A 13 6.58 -18.23 9.57
C GLU A 13 6.51 -16.78 9.11
N PRO A 14 7.63 -16.17 8.71
CA PRO A 14 7.64 -14.82 8.18
C PRO A 14 6.86 -14.77 6.86
N VAL A 15 5.80 -13.96 6.83
CA VAL A 15 4.99 -13.75 5.63
C VAL A 15 5.74 -12.82 4.68
N LYS A 16 5.98 -13.27 3.45
CA LYS A 16 6.48 -12.40 2.39
C LYS A 16 5.37 -11.44 1.95
N PRO A 17 5.53 -10.11 2.08
CA PRO A 17 4.53 -9.16 1.62
C PRO A 17 4.42 -9.23 0.09
N VAL A 18 3.20 -9.14 -0.42
CA VAL A 18 2.90 -9.15 -1.87
C VAL A 18 2.51 -7.77 -2.40
N ARG A 19 2.14 -6.85 -1.50
CA ARG A 19 1.66 -5.49 -1.83
C ARG A 19 2.07 -4.50 -0.75
N ALA A 20 2.39 -3.27 -1.15
CA ALA A 20 2.69 -2.15 -0.27
C ALA A 20 1.81 -0.94 -0.59
N LEU A 21 1.13 -0.40 0.42
CA LEU A 21 0.42 0.88 0.33
C LEU A 21 1.37 2.00 0.78
N LEU A 22 1.67 2.94 -0.11
CA LEU A 22 2.55 4.08 0.14
C LEU A 22 1.72 5.37 0.21
N SER A 23 1.80 6.09 1.34
CA SER A 23 1.09 7.35 1.54
C SER A 23 1.87 8.21 2.52
N VAL A 24 2.66 9.14 2.00
CA VAL A 24 3.55 9.98 2.80
C VAL A 24 3.42 11.45 2.41
N SER A 25 3.54 12.34 3.40
CA SER A 25 3.58 13.78 3.16
C SER A 25 4.96 14.20 2.66
N ASP A 26 6.00 13.83 3.41
CA ASP A 26 7.41 13.98 3.01
C ASP A 26 7.81 12.85 2.07
N LYS A 27 8.39 13.21 0.92
CA LYS A 27 8.76 12.30 -0.16
C LYS A 27 10.25 11.94 -0.12
N SER A 28 10.98 12.41 0.89
CA SER A 28 12.38 12.06 1.11
C SER A 28 12.54 10.53 1.15
N GLY A 29 13.38 9.99 0.26
CA GLY A 29 13.68 8.55 0.17
C GLY A 29 12.58 7.64 -0.40
N ILE A 30 11.39 8.16 -0.76
CA ILE A 30 10.27 7.31 -1.19
C ILE A 30 10.57 6.54 -2.48
N LEU A 31 11.35 7.13 -3.39
CA LEU A 31 11.69 6.50 -4.67
C LEU A 31 12.64 5.31 -4.47
N ASP A 32 13.59 5.40 -3.54
CA ASP A 32 14.54 4.33 -3.29
C ASP A 32 13.87 3.15 -2.57
N LEU A 33 12.98 3.45 -1.63
CA LEU A 33 12.12 2.45 -1.00
C LEU A 33 11.23 1.76 -2.04
N ALA A 34 10.53 2.52 -2.88
CA ALA A 34 9.60 1.96 -3.85
C ALA A 34 10.31 1.10 -4.91
N ARG A 35 11.50 1.51 -5.38
CA ARG A 35 12.34 0.68 -6.25
C ARG A 35 12.77 -0.61 -5.58
N ALA A 36 13.10 -0.57 -4.29
CA ALA A 36 13.47 -1.79 -3.56
C ALA A 36 12.28 -2.76 -3.48
N LEU A 37 11.09 -2.26 -3.15
CA LEU A 37 9.86 -3.04 -3.11
C LEU A 37 9.53 -3.66 -4.47
N ASP A 38 9.58 -2.86 -5.54
CA ASP A 38 9.34 -3.30 -6.92
C ASP A 38 10.33 -4.41 -7.36
N ARG A 39 11.63 -4.24 -7.06
CA ARG A 39 12.65 -5.28 -7.30
C ARG A 39 12.36 -6.61 -6.58
N HIS A 40 11.63 -6.58 -5.47
CA HIS A 40 11.22 -7.78 -4.75
C HIS A 40 9.89 -8.38 -5.23
N GLY A 41 9.27 -7.79 -6.27
CA GLY A 41 7.99 -8.20 -6.85
C GLY A 41 6.80 -7.78 -6.00
N ILE A 42 6.92 -6.72 -5.20
CA ILE A 42 5.84 -6.20 -4.35
C ILE A 42 5.05 -5.17 -5.15
N GLU A 43 3.74 -5.39 -5.28
CA GLU A 43 2.84 -4.44 -5.95
C GLU A 43 2.78 -3.11 -5.18
N LEU A 44 3.04 -2.00 -5.86
CA LEU A 44 2.95 -0.67 -5.28
C LEU A 44 1.54 -0.11 -5.46
N VAL A 45 0.95 0.33 -4.36
CA VAL A 45 -0.36 0.99 -4.34
C VAL A 45 -0.21 2.35 -3.67
N SER A 46 -0.78 3.41 -4.24
CA SER A 46 -0.72 4.76 -3.69
C SER A 46 -1.83 5.65 -4.25
N THR A 47 -2.09 6.80 -3.61
CA THR A 47 -2.93 7.89 -4.15
C THR A 47 -2.24 9.25 -4.08
N GLY A 48 -2.86 10.25 -4.72
CA GLY A 48 -2.52 11.67 -4.59
C GLY A 48 -1.05 11.99 -4.88
N GLY A 49 -0.45 12.83 -4.04
CA GLY A 49 0.93 13.31 -4.25
C GLY A 49 2.01 12.23 -4.17
N THR A 50 1.79 11.13 -3.46
CA THR A 50 2.74 9.99 -3.43
C THR A 50 2.63 9.21 -4.73
N HIS A 51 1.41 8.95 -5.21
CA HIS A 51 1.19 8.24 -6.47
C HIS A 51 1.85 8.97 -7.64
N LYS A 52 1.63 10.30 -7.71
CA LYS A 52 2.25 11.15 -8.73
C LYS A 52 3.78 11.04 -8.70
N ALA A 53 4.41 11.16 -7.54
CA ALA A 53 5.87 11.08 -7.43
C ALA A 53 6.44 9.73 -7.92
N LEU A 54 5.74 8.62 -7.61
CA LEU A 54 6.14 7.29 -8.06
C LEU A 54 5.95 7.11 -9.58
N LYS A 55 4.81 7.56 -10.12
CA LYS A 55 4.49 7.50 -11.54
C LYS A 55 5.44 8.36 -12.39
N ASP A 56 5.74 9.57 -11.94
CA ASP A 56 6.69 10.49 -12.61
C ASP A 56 8.12 9.91 -12.63
N ALA A 57 8.46 9.05 -11.65
CA ALA A 57 9.72 8.31 -11.61
C ALA A 57 9.73 7.02 -12.44
N GLY A 58 8.64 6.71 -13.17
CA GLY A 58 8.51 5.54 -14.03
C GLY A 58 8.23 4.23 -13.30
N LEU A 59 7.83 4.29 -12.02
CA LEU A 59 7.52 3.08 -11.24
C LEU A 59 6.11 2.55 -11.55
N PRO A 60 5.92 1.22 -11.61
CA PRO A 60 4.60 0.62 -11.74
C PRO A 60 3.83 0.77 -10.42
N VAL A 61 2.96 1.79 -10.35
CA VAL A 61 2.12 2.07 -9.18
C VAL A 61 0.65 2.06 -9.57
N ARG A 62 -0.15 1.34 -8.79
CA ARG A 62 -1.61 1.28 -8.94
C ARG A 62 -2.28 2.32 -8.07
N ASP A 63 -3.34 2.95 -8.58
CA ASP A 63 -4.14 3.87 -7.78
C ASP A 63 -5.07 3.11 -6.80
N VAL A 64 -5.26 3.63 -5.59
CA VAL A 64 -6.18 3.00 -4.61
C VAL A 64 -7.61 3.03 -5.12
N SER A 65 -8.02 4.07 -5.84
CA SER A 65 -9.38 4.18 -6.41
C SER A 65 -9.70 3.06 -7.40
N GLU A 66 -8.70 2.53 -8.11
CA GLU A 66 -8.84 1.36 -9.00
C GLU A 66 -9.05 0.05 -8.22
N ILE A 67 -8.75 0.03 -6.92
CA ILE A 67 -8.93 -1.14 -6.05
C ILE A 67 -10.27 -1.04 -5.32
N THR A 68 -10.60 0.14 -4.81
CA THR A 68 -11.82 0.36 -4.03
C THR A 68 -13.06 0.51 -4.91
N GLY A 69 -12.90 0.95 -6.16
CA GLY A 69 -14.01 1.31 -7.05
C GLY A 69 -14.74 2.58 -6.63
N PHE A 70 -14.22 3.31 -5.63
CA PHE A 70 -14.77 4.59 -5.18
C PHE A 70 -13.89 5.73 -5.70
N PRO A 71 -14.48 6.78 -6.30
CA PRO A 71 -13.74 7.97 -6.66
C PRO A 71 -13.22 8.66 -5.40
N GLU A 72 -12.12 9.41 -5.52
CA GLU A 72 -11.69 10.33 -4.47
C GLU A 72 -12.78 11.37 -4.21
N ILE A 73 -13.19 11.53 -2.95
CA ILE A 73 -14.24 12.48 -2.56
C ILE A 73 -13.74 13.43 -1.46
N MET A 74 -14.43 14.57 -1.31
CA MET A 74 -14.15 15.60 -0.30
C MET A 74 -12.74 16.21 -0.40
N ASP A 75 -12.31 16.63 -1.59
CA ASP A 75 -11.00 17.30 -1.80
C ASP A 75 -9.82 16.45 -1.28
N GLY A 76 -9.91 15.13 -1.52
CA GLY A 76 -8.90 14.16 -1.11
C GLY A 76 -8.85 13.80 0.37
N ARG A 77 -9.91 14.15 1.13
CA ARG A 77 -10.06 13.75 2.54
C ARG A 77 -10.50 12.29 2.72
N VAL A 78 -11.13 11.69 1.71
CA VAL A 78 -11.51 10.27 1.72
C VAL A 78 -10.93 9.61 0.47
N LYS A 79 -9.84 8.87 0.67
CA LYS A 79 -8.98 8.37 -0.42
C LYS A 79 -8.34 7.00 -0.16
N THR A 80 -8.59 6.39 1.01
CA THR A 80 -8.00 5.10 1.43
C THR A 80 -9.08 4.13 1.86
#